data_AF-A0A1B6PFG4-F1
#
_entry.id   AF-A0A1B6PFG4-F1
#
_cell.length_a   1.000
_cell.length_b   1.000
_cell.length_c   1.000
_cell.angle_alpha   90.00
_cell.angle_beta   90.00
_cell.angle_gamma   90.00
#
_symmetry.space_group_name_H-M   'P 1'
#
loop_
_entity.id
_entity.type
_entity.pdbx_description
1 polymer ?
#
loop_
_entity_poly.entity_id
_entity_poly.type
_entity_poly.pdbx_seq_one_letter_code
_entity_poly.pdbx_strand_id
1 'polypeptide(L)'
;MDSTPAPEAAPGASSSSAAAAEDLAGAVAAMSLDERFDLLRGIGEECIQEDELRNLLQKKPVPICYDGFEPSGRMHIAQGIVKTINVNKMIRAGCRVKIWIADWFAQLNNKMGGDLKKIQTVGRYMIEIWKAAGMNLDGVEFLWSSEEINSRAHEYWPIVMDIARKNNVKRITRCCQIMGRSESDDLTAAQIFYPCMQCADIFFLKADICQLGMDQRKVNMLAREYCDDIKRKNKPIILSHHMLPGFKEGQEKMSKSDPSSAIFMEDDEAQVNVKIKQAFCPPKIVEGNPCLEYIKYIVFPWFGRFEVVRKEINGGNKTFTSMGELISDYETGALHPADVKPALAKAINEILQPVRDHFNNNNEAKVLLNTVKKYRVTN
;
A
#
# COMPACT_ATOMS: atom_id res chain seq x y z
N MET A 1 25.10 -32.45 -45.65
CA MET A 1 25.60 -31.10 -45.33
C MET A 1 24.49 -30.19 -45.80
N ASP A 2 23.50 -29.84 -44.99
CA ASP A 2 23.63 -29.09 -43.76
C ASP A 2 22.46 -29.44 -42.82
N SER A 3 22.75 -29.75 -41.57
CA SER A 3 21.76 -30.07 -40.53
C SER A 3 21.89 -29.02 -39.43
N THR A 4 21.04 -28.01 -39.47
CA THR A 4 20.94 -26.98 -38.44
C THR A 4 20.14 -27.52 -37.25
N PRO A 5 20.64 -27.45 -35.99
CA PRO A 5 19.86 -27.86 -34.84
C PRO A 5 18.82 -26.80 -34.46
N ALA A 6 17.66 -27.24 -34.00
CA ALA A 6 16.64 -26.40 -33.37
C ALA A 6 17.16 -25.83 -32.03
N PRO A 7 16.70 -24.64 -31.59
CA PRO A 7 17.16 -24.03 -30.35
C PRO A 7 16.57 -24.78 -29.14
N GLU A 8 17.44 -25.10 -28.17
CA GLU A 8 17.06 -25.67 -26.88
C GLU A 8 16.12 -24.73 -26.11
N ALA A 9 15.04 -25.30 -25.59
CA ALA A 9 14.13 -24.63 -24.68
C ALA A 9 14.85 -24.36 -23.34
N ALA A 10 14.83 -23.10 -22.90
CA ALA A 10 15.34 -22.69 -21.59
C ALA A 10 14.53 -23.37 -20.47
N PRO A 11 15.18 -23.95 -19.43
CA PRO A 11 14.47 -24.63 -18.37
C PRO A 11 13.91 -23.64 -17.33
N GLY A 12 12.57 -23.64 -17.22
CA GLY A 12 11.84 -23.70 -15.95
C GLY A 12 11.97 -22.56 -14.94
N ALA A 13 11.06 -21.59 -15.00
CA ALA A 13 10.76 -20.63 -13.92
C ALA A 13 10.00 -21.25 -12.71
N SER A 14 9.83 -22.58 -12.65
CA SER A 14 9.00 -23.25 -11.64
C SER A 14 9.76 -23.73 -10.39
N SER A 15 11.09 -23.81 -10.43
CA SER A 15 11.89 -24.34 -9.31
C SER A 15 12.23 -23.28 -8.25
N SER A 16 12.27 -21.99 -8.60
CA SER A 16 12.61 -20.90 -7.68
C SER A 16 11.49 -20.58 -6.68
N SER A 17 10.23 -20.69 -7.09
CA SER A 17 9.08 -20.34 -6.26
C SER A 17 8.79 -21.37 -5.16
N ALA A 18 9.15 -22.64 -5.38
CA ALA A 18 9.03 -23.71 -4.40
C ALA A 18 10.15 -23.63 -3.34
N ALA A 19 11.40 -23.44 -3.77
CA ALA A 19 12.53 -23.26 -2.86
C ALA A 19 12.37 -22.02 -1.98
N ALA A 20 11.93 -20.89 -2.56
CA ALA A 20 11.59 -19.69 -1.79
C ALA A 20 10.38 -19.88 -0.86
N ALA A 21 9.50 -20.86 -1.12
CA ALA A 21 8.38 -21.17 -0.23
C ALA A 21 8.85 -21.98 0.98
N GLU A 22 9.79 -22.90 0.78
CA GLU A 22 10.41 -23.70 1.85
C GLU A 22 11.26 -22.84 2.79
N ASP A 23 12.02 -21.88 2.25
CA ASP A 23 12.88 -20.98 3.05
C ASP A 23 12.04 -20.00 3.90
N LEU A 24 10.95 -19.47 3.33
CA LEU A 24 9.98 -18.66 4.09
C LEU A 24 9.28 -19.50 5.17
N ALA A 25 8.91 -20.75 4.86
CA ALA A 25 8.31 -21.67 5.82
C ALA A 25 9.27 -22.03 6.98
N GLY A 26 10.59 -22.08 6.70
CA GLY A 26 11.64 -22.23 7.71
C GLY A 26 11.72 -21.05 8.67
N ALA A 27 11.62 -19.81 8.16
CA ALA A 27 11.55 -18.60 9.00
C ALA A 27 10.23 -18.51 9.80
N VAL A 28 9.13 -19.04 9.26
CA VAL A 28 7.83 -19.16 9.96
C VAL A 28 7.90 -20.08 11.18
N ALA A 29 8.82 -21.04 11.22
CA ALA A 29 8.99 -21.94 12.36
C ALA A 29 9.49 -21.23 13.64
N ALA A 30 9.91 -19.96 13.57
CA ALA A 30 10.40 -19.19 14.71
C ALA A 30 9.31 -18.40 15.46
N MET A 31 8.15 -18.11 14.86
CA MET A 31 7.07 -17.32 15.51
C MET A 31 5.86 -18.20 15.84
N SER A 32 5.34 -18.04 17.06
CA SER A 32 4.09 -18.67 17.49
C SER A 32 2.88 -18.14 16.71
N LEU A 33 1.77 -18.88 16.75
CA LEU A 33 0.51 -18.47 16.14
C LEU A 33 0.03 -17.10 16.67
N ASP A 34 0.17 -16.85 17.98
CA ASP A 34 -0.23 -15.60 18.61
C ASP A 34 0.64 -14.43 18.13
N GLU A 35 1.97 -14.60 18.08
CA GLU A 35 2.86 -13.55 17.56
C GLU A 35 2.60 -13.22 16.09
N ARG A 36 2.32 -14.23 15.26
CA ARG A 36 1.93 -14.04 13.85
C ARG A 36 0.61 -13.28 13.75
N PHE A 37 -0.37 -13.66 14.57
CA PHE A 37 -1.67 -13.01 14.61
C PHE A 37 -1.55 -11.54 15.04
N ASP A 38 -0.85 -11.26 16.13
CA ASP A 38 -0.69 -9.89 16.66
C ASP A 38 0.07 -9.00 15.66
N LEU A 39 1.11 -9.54 15.01
CA LEU A 39 1.88 -8.81 14.01
C LEU A 39 1.02 -8.41 12.80
N LEU A 40 0.19 -9.32 12.30
CA LEU A 40 -0.74 -9.04 11.19
C LEU A 40 -1.89 -8.13 11.64
N ARG A 41 -2.51 -8.43 12.78
CA ARG A 41 -3.63 -7.64 13.31
C ARG A 41 -3.22 -6.19 13.55
N GLY A 42 -1.98 -5.95 14.00
CA GLY A 42 -1.41 -4.62 14.20
C GLY A 42 -1.14 -3.83 12.91
N ILE A 43 -1.35 -4.40 11.72
CA ILE A 43 -1.33 -3.67 10.44
C ILE A 43 -2.67 -2.97 10.19
N GLY A 44 -3.76 -3.66 10.51
CA GLY A 44 -5.12 -3.22 10.22
C GLY A 44 -5.66 -2.26 11.28
N GLU A 45 -6.39 -1.25 10.83
CA GLU A 45 -7.35 -0.56 11.69
C GLU A 45 -8.55 -1.48 11.97
N GLU A 46 -9.02 -2.17 10.94
CA GLU A 46 -10.14 -3.12 10.99
C GLU A 46 -9.71 -4.50 10.45
N CYS A 47 -10.20 -5.56 11.09
CA CYS A 47 -10.04 -6.94 10.64
C CYS A 47 -11.40 -7.66 10.57
N ILE A 48 -11.79 -8.14 9.39
CA ILE A 48 -13.03 -8.89 9.15
C ILE A 48 -12.69 -10.29 8.62
N GLN A 49 -12.77 -11.35 9.42
CA GLN A 49 -12.97 -11.39 10.88
C GLN A 49 -11.69 -11.88 11.57
N GLU A 50 -11.45 -11.44 12.80
CA GLU A 50 -10.28 -11.85 13.59
C GLU A 50 -10.21 -13.37 13.82
N ASP A 51 -11.35 -14.00 14.15
CA ASP A 51 -11.41 -15.46 14.31
C ASP A 51 -11.07 -16.20 13.01
N GLU A 52 -11.51 -15.67 11.86
CA GLU A 52 -11.20 -16.24 10.56
C GLU A 52 -9.70 -16.08 10.23
N LEU A 53 -9.07 -14.96 10.60
CA LEU A 53 -7.64 -14.74 10.46
C LEU A 53 -6.84 -15.73 11.31
N ARG A 54 -7.22 -15.91 12.58
CA ARG A 54 -6.57 -16.89 13.47
C ARG A 54 -6.68 -18.31 12.93
N ASN A 55 -7.87 -18.69 12.46
CA ASN A 55 -8.11 -19.99 11.81
C ASN A 55 -7.31 -20.17 10.53
N LEU A 56 -7.16 -19.11 9.72
CA LEU A 56 -6.36 -19.12 8.49
C LEU A 56 -4.89 -19.40 8.82
N LEU A 57 -4.31 -18.67 9.78
CA LEU A 57 -2.91 -18.81 10.19
C LEU A 57 -2.60 -20.18 10.78
N GLN A 58 -3.57 -20.80 11.46
CA GLN A 58 -3.44 -22.15 11.99
C GLN A 58 -3.45 -23.21 10.88
N LYS A 59 -4.27 -23.02 9.84
CA LYS A 59 -4.52 -24.06 8.81
C LYS A 59 -3.66 -23.92 7.56
N LYS A 60 -3.23 -22.70 7.24
CA LYS A 60 -2.45 -22.38 6.03
C LYS A 60 -1.09 -21.83 6.45
N PRO A 61 0.00 -22.60 6.25
CA PRO A 61 1.34 -22.16 6.64
C PRO A 61 1.75 -20.83 5.99
N VAL A 62 1.46 -20.69 4.69
CA VAL A 62 1.83 -19.51 3.88
C VAL A 62 0.57 -18.87 3.25
N PRO A 63 -0.13 -17.97 3.98
CA PRO A 63 -1.23 -17.19 3.43
C PRO A 63 -0.75 -16.20 2.36
N ILE A 64 -1.64 -15.87 1.42
CA ILE A 64 -1.42 -14.90 0.35
C ILE A 64 -2.16 -13.61 0.71
N CYS A 65 -1.39 -12.55 0.92
CA CYS A 65 -1.89 -11.19 1.02
C CYS A 65 -1.82 -10.52 -0.34
N TYR A 66 -2.72 -9.56 -0.61
CA TYR A 66 -2.54 -8.67 -1.74
C TYR A 66 -2.95 -7.23 -1.42
N ASP A 67 -2.34 -6.30 -2.15
CA ASP A 67 -2.78 -4.91 -2.26
C ASP A 67 -2.63 -4.43 -3.72
N GLY A 68 -3.52 -3.54 -4.15
CA GLY A 68 -3.60 -3.04 -5.53
C GLY A 68 -3.38 -1.55 -5.63
N PHE A 69 -2.65 -1.13 -6.67
CA PHE A 69 -2.28 0.27 -6.86
C PHE A 69 -2.55 0.71 -8.29
N GLU A 70 -3.38 1.75 -8.47
CA GLU A 70 -3.48 2.48 -9.73
C GLU A 70 -2.20 3.28 -9.98
N PRO A 71 -1.47 3.06 -11.11
CA PRO A 71 -0.34 3.89 -11.47
C PRO A 71 -0.78 5.26 -12.00
N SER A 72 -1.09 6.16 -11.06
CA SER A 72 -1.77 7.44 -11.31
C SER A 72 -0.92 8.69 -11.10
N GLY A 73 0.39 8.54 -10.92
CA GLY A 73 1.36 9.64 -10.89
C GLY A 73 2.43 9.43 -9.84
N ARG A 74 2.96 10.53 -9.30
CA ARG A 74 3.91 10.51 -8.19
C ARG A 74 3.33 9.71 -7.00
N MET A 75 4.17 8.96 -6.32
CA MET A 75 3.80 8.13 -5.18
C MET A 75 3.95 8.94 -3.90
N HIS A 76 2.91 9.00 -3.07
CA HIS A 76 2.99 9.63 -1.76
C HIS A 76 3.52 8.66 -0.68
N ILE A 77 3.96 9.18 0.46
CA ILE A 77 4.67 8.42 1.48
C ILE A 77 3.91 7.22 2.04
N ALA A 78 2.58 7.29 2.15
CA ALA A 78 1.79 6.14 2.57
C ALA A 78 1.82 4.98 1.55
N GLN A 79 1.81 5.27 0.25
CA GLN A 79 1.94 4.25 -0.80
C GLN A 79 3.34 3.62 -0.83
N GLY A 80 4.38 4.36 -0.46
CA GLY A 80 5.76 3.87 -0.44
C GLY A 80 6.15 3.28 0.90
N ILE A 81 6.39 4.13 1.91
CA ILE A 81 6.95 3.73 3.21
C ILE A 81 5.97 2.94 4.06
N VAL A 82 4.74 3.43 4.28
CA VAL A 82 3.76 2.70 5.11
C VAL A 82 3.45 1.34 4.50
N LYS A 83 3.31 1.28 3.17
CA LYS A 83 3.16 0.00 2.47
C LYS A 83 4.36 -0.92 2.66
N THR A 84 5.57 -0.41 2.51
CA THR A 84 6.80 -1.19 2.72
C THR A 84 6.87 -1.78 4.14
N ILE A 85 6.56 -0.97 5.17
CA ILE A 85 6.47 -1.42 6.57
C ILE A 85 5.46 -2.56 6.70
N ASN A 86 4.25 -2.38 6.16
CA ASN A 86 3.18 -3.37 6.27
C ASN A 86 3.51 -4.66 5.52
N VAL A 87 4.10 -4.57 4.32
CA VAL A 87 4.56 -5.73 3.55
C VAL A 87 5.63 -6.50 4.31
N ASN A 88 6.62 -5.80 4.87
CA ASN A 88 7.68 -6.44 5.65
C ASN A 88 7.13 -7.09 6.94
N LYS A 89 6.07 -6.54 7.56
CA LYS A 89 5.35 -7.21 8.66
C LYS A 89 4.63 -8.48 8.19
N MET A 90 3.94 -8.44 7.04
CA MET A 90 3.26 -9.60 6.48
C MET A 90 4.23 -10.75 6.17
N ILE A 91 5.38 -10.43 5.55
CA ILE A 91 6.39 -11.42 5.20
C ILE A 91 7.01 -12.03 6.46
N ARG A 92 7.32 -11.22 7.47
CA ARG A 92 7.77 -11.72 8.78
C ARG A 92 6.73 -12.62 9.46
N ALA A 93 5.44 -12.34 9.28
CA ALA A 93 4.36 -13.20 9.75
C ALA A 93 4.13 -14.46 8.89
N GLY A 94 4.97 -14.70 7.88
CA GLY A 94 4.91 -15.90 7.03
C GLY A 94 3.97 -15.80 5.84
N CYS A 95 3.54 -14.60 5.46
CA CYS A 95 2.70 -14.41 4.29
C CYS A 95 3.53 -14.20 3.03
N ARG A 96 3.00 -14.65 1.89
CA ARG A 96 3.39 -14.14 0.57
C ARG A 96 2.55 -12.93 0.23
N VAL A 97 3.15 -11.96 -0.45
CA VAL A 97 2.48 -10.71 -0.78
C VAL A 97 2.48 -10.50 -2.29
N LYS A 98 1.30 -10.27 -2.84
CA LYS A 98 1.13 -9.85 -4.24
C LYS A 98 0.87 -8.35 -4.28
N ILE A 99 1.74 -7.62 -4.95
CA ILE A 99 1.52 -6.21 -5.28
C ILE A 99 0.93 -6.14 -6.69
N TRP A 100 -0.35 -5.78 -6.75
CA TRP A 100 -1.11 -5.72 -7.99
C TRP A 100 -0.97 -4.33 -8.63
N ILE A 101 -0.18 -4.26 -9.70
CA ILE A 101 -0.01 -3.06 -10.51
C ILE A 101 -1.21 -2.94 -11.44
N ALA A 102 -2.20 -2.17 -10.98
CA ALA A 102 -3.53 -2.10 -11.54
C ALA A 102 -3.59 -1.13 -12.75
N ASP A 103 -2.83 -1.44 -13.80
CA ASP A 103 -2.68 -0.60 -14.98
C ASP A 103 -3.95 -0.48 -15.83
N TRP A 104 -4.71 -1.57 -16.03
CA TRP A 104 -6.03 -1.49 -16.66
C TRP A 104 -7.02 -0.73 -15.79
N PHE A 105 -6.96 -0.88 -14.48
CA PHE A 105 -7.81 -0.14 -13.55
C PHE A 105 -7.55 1.37 -13.61
N ALA A 106 -6.27 1.78 -13.60
CA ALA A 106 -5.89 3.16 -13.80
C ALA A 106 -6.38 3.71 -15.15
N GLN A 107 -6.37 2.89 -16.22
CA GLN A 107 -6.93 3.26 -17.52
C GLN A 107 -8.46 3.43 -17.47
N LEU A 108 -9.18 2.48 -16.85
CA LEU A 108 -10.63 2.54 -16.67
C LEU A 108 -11.07 3.75 -15.84
N ASN A 109 -10.23 4.20 -14.90
CA ASN A 109 -10.45 5.40 -14.09
C ASN A 109 -9.81 6.68 -14.71
N ASN A 110 -9.47 6.63 -16.01
CA ASN A 110 -8.95 7.76 -16.80
C ASN A 110 -7.71 8.46 -16.21
N LYS A 111 -6.86 7.72 -15.49
CA LYS A 111 -5.57 8.22 -15.00
C LYS A 111 -4.60 8.38 -16.16
N MET A 112 -3.73 9.38 -16.09
CA MET A 112 -2.80 9.75 -17.18
C MET A 112 -3.50 10.00 -18.53
N GLY A 113 -4.76 10.45 -18.50
CA GLY A 113 -5.61 10.61 -19.68
C GLY A 113 -5.96 9.29 -20.39
N GLY A 114 -5.95 8.16 -19.67
CA GLY A 114 -6.24 6.84 -20.23
C GLY A 114 -5.09 6.24 -21.07
N ASP A 115 -3.91 6.87 -21.06
CA ASP A 115 -2.74 6.42 -21.81
C ASP A 115 -2.03 5.28 -21.07
N LEU A 116 -2.28 4.05 -21.51
CA LEU A 116 -1.73 2.84 -20.89
C LEU A 116 -0.20 2.82 -20.87
N LYS A 117 0.48 3.41 -21.87
CA LYS A 117 1.95 3.44 -21.89
C LYS A 117 2.49 4.35 -20.79
N LYS A 118 1.84 5.48 -20.53
CA LYS A 118 2.18 6.37 -19.41
C LYS A 118 1.89 5.69 -18.08
N ILE A 119 0.74 5.04 -17.95
CA ILE A 119 0.37 4.27 -16.76
C ILE A 119 1.43 3.20 -16.45
N GLN A 120 1.82 2.40 -17.45
CA GLN A 120 2.85 1.37 -17.27
C GLN A 120 4.22 1.96 -16.93
N THR A 121 4.55 3.14 -17.46
CA THR A 121 5.76 3.87 -17.05
C THR A 121 5.69 4.28 -15.59
N VAL A 122 4.54 4.76 -15.12
CA VAL A 122 4.31 5.06 -13.69
C VAL A 122 4.37 3.78 -12.85
N GLY A 123 3.84 2.65 -13.32
CA GLY A 123 3.89 1.40 -12.57
C GLY A 123 5.33 0.90 -12.34
N ARG A 124 6.19 1.00 -13.36
CA ARG A 124 7.63 0.72 -13.20
C ARG A 124 8.29 1.66 -12.20
N TYR A 125 7.92 2.95 -12.24
CA TYR A 125 8.41 3.95 -11.29
C TYR A 125 8.05 3.58 -9.84
N MET A 126 6.81 3.12 -9.63
CA MET A 126 6.34 2.68 -8.32
C MET A 126 7.10 1.46 -7.81
N ILE A 127 7.38 0.49 -8.67
CA ILE A 127 8.20 -0.69 -8.35
C ILE A 127 9.61 -0.28 -7.89
N GLU A 128 10.27 0.62 -8.61
CA GLU A 128 11.60 1.11 -8.22
C GLU A 128 11.61 1.81 -6.85
N ILE A 129 10.53 2.52 -6.50
CA ILE A 129 10.38 3.09 -5.15
C ILE A 129 10.31 2.00 -4.10
N TRP A 130 9.46 0.98 -4.27
CA TRP A 130 9.31 -0.06 -3.25
C TRP A 130 10.60 -0.84 -3.02
N LYS A 131 11.35 -1.12 -4.10
CA LYS A 131 12.69 -1.71 -4.00
C LYS A 131 13.63 -0.82 -3.18
N ALA A 132 13.71 0.47 -3.53
CA ALA A 132 14.60 1.42 -2.86
C ALA A 132 14.18 1.73 -1.40
N ALA A 133 12.90 1.60 -1.08
CA ALA A 133 12.36 1.74 0.27
C ALA A 133 12.66 0.54 1.18
N GLY A 134 13.33 -0.51 0.69
CA GLY A 134 13.67 -1.68 1.49
C GLY A 134 12.50 -2.65 1.67
N MET A 135 11.59 -2.73 0.71
CA MET A 135 10.60 -3.82 0.67
C MET A 135 11.33 -5.15 0.52
N ASN A 136 11.02 -6.10 1.39
CA ASN A 136 11.60 -7.44 1.33
C ASN A 136 11.05 -8.17 0.09
N LEU A 137 11.87 -8.31 -0.94
CA LEU A 137 11.45 -8.83 -2.23
C LEU A 137 11.31 -10.36 -2.26
N ASP A 138 11.90 -11.07 -1.29
CA ASP A 138 11.89 -12.55 -1.27
C ASP A 138 10.47 -13.11 -1.06
N GLY A 139 9.60 -12.32 -0.42
CA GLY A 139 8.20 -12.66 -0.19
C GLY A 139 7.20 -11.90 -1.07
N VAL A 140 7.67 -11.14 -2.08
CA VAL A 140 6.82 -10.24 -2.90
C VAL A 140 6.79 -10.66 -4.36
N GLU A 141 5.60 -10.69 -4.93
CA GLU A 141 5.37 -10.77 -6.38
C GLU A 141 4.74 -9.47 -6.88
N PHE A 142 5.39 -8.79 -7.83
CA PHE A 142 4.80 -7.68 -8.57
C PHE A 142 4.07 -8.22 -9.81
N LEU A 143 2.76 -8.02 -9.88
CA LEU A 143 1.90 -8.56 -10.92
C LEU A 143 1.18 -7.44 -11.65
N TRP A 144 1.22 -7.44 -12.97
CA TRP A 144 0.56 -6.43 -13.80
C TRP A 144 -0.84 -6.88 -14.19
N SER A 145 -1.84 -6.03 -13.95
CA SER A 145 -3.23 -6.42 -14.17
C SER A 145 -3.52 -6.79 -15.62
N SER A 146 -3.03 -6.00 -16.56
CA SER A 146 -3.20 -6.26 -17.98
C SER A 146 -2.54 -7.57 -18.41
N GLU A 147 -1.32 -7.86 -17.96
CA GLU A 147 -0.58 -9.07 -18.34
C GLU A 147 -1.24 -10.33 -17.77
N GLU A 148 -1.51 -10.33 -16.46
CA GLU A 148 -2.07 -11.47 -15.76
C GLU A 148 -3.49 -11.79 -16.26
N ILE A 149 -4.35 -10.77 -16.40
CA ILE A 149 -5.71 -10.98 -16.90
C ILE A 149 -5.69 -11.48 -18.34
N ASN A 150 -4.84 -10.94 -19.23
CA ASN A 150 -4.75 -11.44 -20.61
C ASN A 150 -4.26 -12.89 -20.67
N SER A 151 -3.26 -13.25 -19.87
CA SER A 151 -2.71 -14.61 -19.85
C SER A 151 -3.73 -15.68 -19.44
N ARG A 152 -4.71 -15.31 -18.61
CA ARG A 152 -5.74 -16.20 -18.06
C ARG A 152 -7.14 -15.60 -18.23
N ALA A 153 -7.40 -14.99 -19.38
CA ALA A 153 -8.64 -14.27 -19.66
C ALA A 153 -9.89 -15.17 -19.54
N HIS A 154 -9.74 -16.45 -19.90
CA HIS A 154 -10.78 -17.47 -19.80
C HIS A 154 -11.15 -17.82 -18.34
N GLU A 155 -10.27 -17.55 -17.37
CA GLU A 155 -10.56 -17.70 -15.94
C GLU A 155 -11.16 -16.41 -15.37
N TYR A 156 -10.62 -15.26 -15.76
CA TYR A 156 -10.92 -13.97 -15.13
C TYR A 156 -12.31 -13.43 -15.50
N TRP A 157 -12.60 -13.29 -16.80
CA TRP A 157 -13.82 -12.62 -17.26
C TRP A 157 -15.12 -13.34 -16.87
N PRO A 158 -15.20 -14.69 -16.82
CA PRO A 158 -16.38 -15.36 -16.28
C PRO A 158 -16.68 -14.97 -14.83
N ILE A 159 -15.66 -14.77 -13.99
CA ILE A 159 -15.83 -14.33 -12.60
C ILE A 159 -16.40 -12.91 -12.57
N VAL A 160 -15.82 -11.99 -13.35
CA VAL A 160 -16.31 -10.60 -13.47
C VAL A 160 -17.79 -10.57 -13.88
N MET A 161 -18.15 -11.35 -14.90
CA MET A 161 -19.52 -11.39 -15.41
C MET A 161 -20.50 -12.05 -14.43
N ASP A 162 -20.07 -13.06 -13.68
CA ASP A 162 -20.92 -13.67 -12.66
C ASP A 162 -21.16 -12.73 -11.46
N ILE A 163 -20.13 -12.01 -11.01
CA ILE A 163 -20.26 -10.95 -10.00
C ILE A 163 -21.26 -9.89 -10.47
N ALA A 164 -21.11 -9.42 -11.72
CA ALA A 164 -22.01 -8.42 -12.30
C ALA A 164 -23.46 -8.93 -12.41
N ARG A 165 -23.68 -10.19 -12.78
CA ARG A 165 -25.02 -10.79 -12.90
C ARG A 165 -25.74 -10.92 -11.55
N LYS A 166 -25.00 -11.12 -10.46
CA LYS A 166 -25.55 -11.31 -9.11
C LYS A 166 -25.80 -10.01 -8.35
N ASN A 167 -25.29 -8.88 -8.88
CA ASN A 167 -25.38 -7.60 -8.22
C ASN A 167 -26.14 -6.59 -9.08
N ASN A 168 -27.09 -5.87 -8.48
CA ASN A 168 -27.72 -4.76 -9.18
C ASN A 168 -26.75 -3.57 -9.32
N VAL A 169 -27.03 -2.69 -10.29
CA VAL A 169 -26.18 -1.52 -10.57
C VAL A 169 -26.00 -0.64 -9.33
N LYS A 170 -27.05 -0.43 -8.52
CA LYS A 170 -26.96 0.38 -7.29
C LYS A 170 -25.93 -0.17 -6.30
N ARG A 171 -25.84 -1.49 -6.14
CA ARG A 171 -24.86 -2.15 -5.27
C ARG A 171 -23.43 -1.95 -5.76
N ILE A 172 -23.22 -1.98 -7.07
CA ILE A 172 -21.93 -1.74 -7.72
C ILE A 172 -21.54 -0.26 -7.63
N THR A 173 -22.47 0.65 -7.91
CA THR A 173 -22.26 2.11 -7.81
C THR A 173 -21.82 2.53 -6.40
N ARG A 174 -22.35 1.90 -5.34
CA ARG A 174 -21.92 2.14 -3.96
C ARG A 174 -20.43 1.87 -3.72
N CYS A 175 -19.82 1.01 -4.52
CA CYS A 175 -18.38 0.72 -4.46
C CYS A 175 -17.52 1.73 -5.23
N CYS A 176 -18.07 2.70 -5.96
CA CYS A 176 -17.27 3.63 -6.77
C CYS A 176 -16.30 4.52 -5.96
N GLN A 177 -16.51 4.64 -4.64
CA GLN A 177 -15.57 5.30 -3.74
C GLN A 177 -14.17 4.68 -3.73
N ILE A 178 -14.05 3.38 -4.04
CA ILE A 178 -12.74 2.68 -4.10
C ILE A 178 -11.79 3.27 -5.15
N MET A 179 -12.35 3.93 -6.17
CA MET A 179 -11.60 4.61 -7.24
C MET A 179 -11.68 6.15 -7.11
N GLY A 180 -12.10 6.66 -5.96
CA GLY A 180 -12.19 8.09 -5.66
C GLY A 180 -13.36 8.81 -6.34
N ARG A 181 -14.43 8.09 -6.69
CA ARG A 181 -15.65 8.65 -7.32
C ARG A 181 -16.84 8.60 -6.35
N SER A 182 -17.77 9.53 -6.51
CA SER A 182 -19.03 9.55 -5.76
C SER A 182 -20.14 8.77 -6.48
N GLU A 183 -21.17 8.35 -5.75
CA GLU A 183 -22.36 7.70 -6.34
C GLU A 183 -23.18 8.67 -7.21
N SER A 184 -22.98 9.98 -7.04
CA SER A 184 -23.65 11.06 -7.79
C SER A 184 -22.85 11.56 -8.99
N ASP A 185 -21.64 11.05 -9.22
CA ASP A 185 -20.83 11.44 -10.38
C ASP A 185 -21.45 10.86 -11.67
N ASP A 186 -21.17 11.50 -12.80
CA ASP A 186 -21.47 10.93 -14.12
C ASP A 186 -20.50 9.78 -14.42
N LEU A 187 -20.91 8.56 -14.03
CA LEU A 187 -20.10 7.35 -14.17
C LEU A 187 -20.17 6.78 -15.58
N THR A 188 -19.01 6.46 -16.14
CA THR A 188 -18.90 5.67 -17.37
C THR A 188 -19.20 4.19 -17.10
N ALA A 189 -19.56 3.42 -18.15
CA ALA A 189 -19.73 1.98 -18.01
C ALA A 189 -18.46 1.27 -17.50
N ALA A 190 -17.28 1.75 -17.92
CA ALA A 190 -15.98 1.28 -17.41
C ALA A 190 -15.88 1.37 -15.89
N GLN A 191 -16.37 2.47 -15.30
CA GLN A 191 -16.40 2.70 -13.86
C GLN A 191 -17.44 1.83 -13.13
N ILE A 192 -18.46 1.32 -13.82
CA ILE A 192 -19.35 0.28 -13.28
C ILE A 192 -18.66 -1.09 -13.31
N PHE A 193 -17.88 -1.40 -14.34
CA PHE A 193 -17.13 -2.66 -14.38
C PHE A 193 -15.95 -2.69 -13.40
N TYR A 194 -15.36 -1.55 -13.06
CA TYR A 194 -14.20 -1.45 -12.18
C TYR A 194 -14.41 -2.20 -10.83
N PRO A 195 -15.48 -1.96 -10.04
CA PRO A 195 -15.70 -2.73 -8.81
C PRO A 195 -15.91 -4.23 -9.04
N CYS A 196 -16.54 -4.64 -10.14
CA CYS A 196 -16.71 -6.05 -10.49
C CYS A 196 -15.35 -6.71 -10.77
N MET A 197 -14.47 -6.01 -11.48
CA MET A 197 -13.10 -6.44 -11.76
C MET A 197 -12.26 -6.53 -10.49
N GLN A 198 -12.28 -5.52 -9.63
CA GLN A 198 -11.51 -5.54 -8.38
C GLN A 198 -12.03 -6.63 -7.40
N CYS A 199 -13.34 -6.91 -7.41
CA CYS A 199 -13.90 -8.04 -6.68
C CYS A 199 -13.39 -9.38 -7.26
N ALA A 200 -13.34 -9.52 -8.58
CA ALA A 200 -12.81 -10.71 -9.25
C ALA A 200 -11.32 -10.94 -8.95
N ASP A 201 -10.51 -9.87 -8.85
CA ASP A 201 -9.08 -9.93 -8.54
C ASP A 201 -8.80 -10.75 -7.28
N ILE A 202 -9.61 -10.58 -6.23
CA ILE A 202 -9.46 -11.29 -4.95
C ILE A 202 -9.44 -12.82 -5.18
N PHE A 203 -10.35 -13.31 -6.03
CA PHE A 203 -10.48 -14.73 -6.34
C PHE A 203 -9.42 -15.19 -7.34
N PHE A 204 -9.16 -14.38 -8.36
CA PHE A 204 -8.20 -14.65 -9.42
C PHE A 204 -6.76 -14.72 -8.91
N LEU A 205 -6.39 -13.84 -7.98
CA LEU A 205 -5.09 -13.83 -7.31
C LEU A 205 -4.98 -14.88 -6.21
N LYS A 206 -6.10 -15.53 -5.85
CA LYS A 206 -6.23 -16.49 -4.75
C LYS A 206 -5.78 -15.88 -3.41
N ALA A 207 -6.14 -14.61 -3.20
CA ALA A 207 -5.80 -13.91 -1.96
C ALA A 207 -6.59 -14.50 -0.79
N ASP A 208 -5.91 -14.79 0.31
CA ASP A 208 -6.55 -15.12 1.59
C ASP A 208 -6.79 -13.86 2.43
N ILE A 209 -5.92 -12.85 2.29
CA ILE A 209 -5.98 -11.59 3.02
C ILE A 209 -5.97 -10.40 2.03
N CYS A 210 -7.05 -9.63 2.03
CA CYS A 210 -7.14 -8.35 1.35
C CYS A 210 -6.54 -7.27 2.25
N GLN A 211 -5.27 -6.86 2.02
CA GLN A 211 -4.56 -5.88 2.83
C GLN A 211 -4.54 -4.50 2.15
N LEU A 212 -5.71 -3.89 2.01
CA LEU A 212 -5.90 -2.60 1.34
C LEU A 212 -6.28 -1.50 2.35
N GLY A 213 -6.41 -0.25 1.92
CA GLY A 213 -6.83 0.85 2.79
C GLY A 213 -8.31 0.75 3.20
N MET A 214 -8.71 1.45 4.26
CA MET A 214 -10.11 1.55 4.68
C MET A 214 -11.05 2.03 3.56
N ASP A 215 -10.55 2.82 2.61
CA ASP A 215 -11.30 3.28 1.44
C ASP A 215 -11.67 2.15 0.44
N GLN A 216 -10.97 1.01 0.50
CA GLN A 216 -11.24 -0.17 -0.32
C GLN A 216 -12.23 -1.14 0.33
N ARG A 217 -12.66 -0.87 1.57
CA ARG A 217 -13.51 -1.78 2.37
C ARG A 217 -14.78 -2.23 1.65
N LYS A 218 -15.45 -1.34 0.91
CA LYS A 218 -16.74 -1.65 0.27
C LYS A 218 -16.66 -2.76 -0.77
N VAL A 219 -15.61 -2.81 -1.58
CA VAL A 219 -15.43 -3.88 -2.58
C VAL A 219 -14.92 -5.17 -1.94
N ASN A 220 -14.13 -5.07 -0.86
CA ASN A 220 -13.76 -6.24 -0.08
C ASN A 220 -14.98 -6.91 0.59
N MET A 221 -15.93 -6.11 1.08
CA MET A 221 -17.22 -6.61 1.56
C MET A 221 -18.07 -7.22 0.43
N LEU A 222 -18.07 -6.62 -0.76
CA LEU A 222 -18.72 -7.20 -1.95
C LEU A 222 -18.16 -8.61 -2.26
N ALA A 223 -16.86 -8.83 -2.10
CA ALA A 223 -16.27 -10.15 -2.28
C ALA A 223 -16.73 -11.17 -1.21
N ARG A 224 -16.90 -10.73 0.04
CA ARG A 224 -17.46 -11.59 1.10
C ARG A 224 -18.93 -11.92 0.88
N GLU A 225 -19.71 -10.98 0.38
CA GLU A 225 -21.11 -11.19 -0.04
C GLU A 225 -21.18 -12.16 -1.23
N TYR A 226 -20.31 -11.98 -2.23
CA TYR A 226 -20.23 -12.88 -3.38
C TYR A 226 -19.89 -14.32 -2.97
N CYS A 227 -19.03 -14.52 -1.95
CA CYS A 227 -18.79 -15.84 -1.39
C CYS A 227 -20.07 -16.51 -0.88
N ASP A 228 -21.01 -15.76 -0.30
CA ASP A 228 -22.30 -16.31 0.14
C ASP A 228 -23.15 -16.77 -1.06
N ASP A 229 -23.20 -15.95 -2.11
CA ASP A 229 -23.96 -16.27 -3.33
C ASP A 229 -23.45 -17.53 -4.05
N ILE A 230 -22.14 -17.77 -4.03
CA ILE A 230 -21.51 -18.96 -4.62
C ILE A 230 -21.29 -20.08 -3.60
N LYS A 231 -21.77 -19.92 -2.37
CA LYS A 231 -21.64 -20.90 -1.26
C LYS A 231 -20.19 -21.29 -0.95
N ARG A 232 -19.25 -20.36 -1.14
CA ARG A 232 -17.83 -20.53 -0.78
C ARG A 232 -17.63 -20.27 0.70
N LYS A 233 -17.23 -21.31 1.44
CA LYS A 233 -17.00 -21.25 2.89
C LYS A 233 -15.79 -20.39 3.28
N ASN A 234 -14.69 -20.51 2.52
CA ASN A 234 -13.46 -19.78 2.82
C ASN A 234 -13.55 -18.37 2.22
N LYS A 235 -13.99 -17.42 3.03
CA LYS A 235 -14.04 -16.01 2.69
C LYS A 235 -12.66 -15.35 2.84
N PRO A 236 -12.33 -14.35 2.02
CA PRO A 236 -11.11 -13.56 2.22
C PRO A 236 -11.21 -12.76 3.52
N ILE A 237 -10.10 -12.72 4.27
CA ILE A 237 -9.95 -11.82 5.41
C ILE A 237 -9.77 -10.41 4.87
N ILE A 238 -10.49 -9.45 5.43
CA ILE A 238 -10.28 -8.03 5.13
C ILE A 238 -9.44 -7.44 6.25
N LEU A 239 -8.22 -7.03 5.94
CA LEU A 239 -7.29 -6.41 6.89
C LEU A 239 -6.98 -4.98 6.44
N SER A 240 -7.94 -4.09 6.71
CA SER A 240 -7.96 -2.72 6.21
C SER A 240 -7.01 -1.85 7.03
N HIS A 241 -6.01 -1.22 6.42
CA HIS A 241 -5.08 -0.33 7.11
C HIS A 241 -5.60 1.10 7.21
N HIS A 242 -5.10 1.81 8.22
CA HIS A 242 -5.41 3.20 8.50
C HIS A 242 -5.03 4.14 7.35
N MET A 243 -5.89 5.11 7.06
CA MET A 243 -5.66 6.12 6.03
C MET A 243 -4.82 7.26 6.59
N LEU A 244 -3.54 7.34 6.17
CA LEU A 244 -2.67 8.41 6.65
C LEU A 244 -3.18 9.79 6.16
N PRO A 245 -3.38 10.76 7.06
CA PRO A 245 -4.00 12.03 6.74
C PRO A 245 -3.08 12.94 5.92
N GLY A 246 -3.71 13.93 5.28
CA GLY A 246 -3.00 15.06 4.70
C GLY A 246 -2.50 16.01 5.77
N PHE A 247 -1.54 16.87 5.42
CA PHE A 247 -0.98 17.82 6.39
C PHE A 247 -1.86 19.02 6.72
N LYS A 248 -2.96 19.27 6.00
CA LYS A 248 -3.87 20.37 6.34
C LYS A 248 -4.95 19.90 7.30
N GLU A 249 -5.47 20.82 8.11
CA GLU A 249 -6.58 20.55 9.03
C GLU A 249 -7.80 19.96 8.29
N GLY A 250 -8.42 18.93 8.85
CA GLY A 250 -9.60 18.27 8.28
C GLY A 250 -9.33 17.40 7.05
N GLN A 251 -8.08 17.21 6.63
CA GLN A 251 -7.75 16.29 5.52
C GLN A 251 -7.55 14.86 6.03
N GLU A 252 -8.65 14.10 6.10
CA GLU A 252 -8.66 12.69 6.54
C GLU A 252 -7.78 11.76 5.68
N LYS A 253 -7.43 12.16 4.45
CA LYS A 253 -6.59 11.37 3.55
C LYS A 253 -5.67 12.25 2.72
N MET A 254 -4.42 11.82 2.53
CA MET A 254 -3.54 12.42 1.52
C MET A 254 -4.13 12.34 0.12
N SER A 255 -4.07 13.45 -0.62
CA SER A 255 -4.49 13.50 -2.02
C SER A 255 -3.35 13.93 -2.94
N LYS A 256 -3.29 13.29 -4.12
CA LYS A 256 -2.38 13.73 -5.20
C LYS A 256 -2.81 15.07 -5.83
N SER A 257 -4.05 15.49 -5.63
CA SER A 257 -4.58 16.74 -6.19
C SER A 257 -4.07 18.00 -5.48
N ASP A 258 -3.58 17.88 -4.25
CA ASP A 258 -3.01 18.98 -3.47
C ASP A 258 -1.56 18.63 -3.10
N PRO A 259 -0.57 18.99 -3.95
CA PRO A 259 0.82 18.59 -3.74
C PRO A 259 1.44 19.10 -2.44
N SER A 260 0.85 20.12 -1.79
CA SER A 260 1.32 20.63 -0.50
C SER A 260 0.81 19.82 0.69
N SER A 261 -0.22 18.98 0.52
CA SER A 261 -0.78 18.17 1.61
C SER A 261 -0.17 16.78 1.75
N ALA A 262 0.64 16.34 0.78
CA ALA A 262 1.27 15.03 0.77
C ALA A 262 2.79 15.14 0.60
N ILE A 263 3.53 14.27 1.29
CA ILE A 263 4.95 14.03 1.00
C ILE A 263 5.03 13.00 -0.11
N PHE A 264 5.76 13.32 -1.17
CA PHE A 264 6.09 12.36 -2.22
C PHE A 264 7.43 11.68 -1.94
N MET A 265 7.56 10.44 -2.40
CA MET A 265 8.70 9.56 -2.09
C MET A 265 10.05 10.12 -2.55
N GLU A 266 10.05 11.00 -3.55
CA GLU A 266 11.23 11.64 -4.12
C GLU A 266 11.32 13.14 -3.81
N ASP A 267 10.47 13.68 -2.93
CA ASP A 267 10.60 15.08 -2.50
C ASP A 267 11.99 15.28 -1.88
N ASP A 268 12.65 16.38 -2.23
CA ASP A 268 13.95 16.74 -1.63
C ASP A 268 13.79 17.17 -0.16
N GLU A 269 14.92 17.33 0.52
CA GLU A 269 14.94 17.68 1.95
C GLU A 269 14.21 19.00 2.23
N ALA A 270 14.41 20.00 1.39
CA ALA A 270 13.78 21.31 1.56
C ALA A 270 12.27 21.23 1.38
N GLN A 271 11.79 20.48 0.40
CA GLN A 271 10.36 20.24 0.17
C GLN A 271 9.70 19.54 1.36
N VAL A 272 10.32 18.50 1.92
CA VAL A 272 9.83 17.81 3.12
C VAL A 272 9.77 18.77 4.30
N ASN A 273 10.84 19.54 4.53
CA ASN A 273 10.92 20.51 5.63
C ASN A 273 9.84 21.58 5.53
N VAL A 274 9.58 22.11 4.34
CA VAL A 274 8.52 23.12 4.10
C VAL A 274 7.14 22.54 4.37
N LYS A 275 6.84 21.35 3.86
CA LYS A 275 5.53 20.69 4.04
C LYS A 275 5.23 20.40 5.51
N ILE A 276 6.18 19.83 6.25
CA ILE A 276 6.01 19.53 7.67
C ILE A 276 5.94 20.81 8.51
N LYS A 277 6.72 21.85 8.16
CA LYS A 277 6.61 23.16 8.80
C LYS A 277 5.20 23.73 8.71
N GLN A 278 4.56 23.58 7.54
CA GLN A 278 3.19 24.05 7.26
C GLN A 278 2.09 23.12 7.77
N ALA A 279 2.43 21.91 8.22
CA ALA A 279 1.44 20.93 8.66
C ALA A 279 0.63 21.42 9.86
N PHE A 280 -0.64 21.02 9.92
CA PHE A 280 -1.48 21.17 11.08
C PHE A 280 -0.87 20.37 12.25
N CYS A 281 -0.63 21.04 13.38
CA CYS A 281 -0.03 20.45 14.58
C CYS A 281 -0.41 21.32 15.78
N PRO A 282 -1.69 21.34 16.16
CA PRO A 282 -2.18 22.17 17.26
C PRO A 282 -1.51 21.76 18.58
N PRO A 283 -1.07 22.71 19.42
CA PRO A 283 -0.44 22.39 20.70
C PRO A 283 -1.41 21.64 21.61
N LYS A 284 -0.93 20.59 22.29
CA LYS A 284 -1.69 19.77 23.25
C LYS A 284 -2.90 19.00 22.70
N ILE A 285 -3.17 19.07 21.40
CA ILE A 285 -4.26 18.35 20.76
C ILE A 285 -3.68 17.18 19.94
N VAL A 286 -4.01 15.96 20.37
CA VAL A 286 -3.54 14.71 19.76
C VAL A 286 -4.48 14.23 18.66
N GLU A 287 -5.78 14.32 18.90
CA GLU A 287 -6.80 13.87 17.96
C GLU A 287 -6.74 14.68 16.65
N GLY A 288 -6.73 13.97 15.52
CA GLY A 288 -6.64 14.58 14.18
C GLY A 288 -5.32 15.29 13.89
N ASN A 289 -4.26 15.04 14.67
CA ASN A 289 -2.96 15.68 14.46
C ASN A 289 -2.09 14.87 13.48
N PRO A 290 -1.94 15.32 12.22
CA PRO A 290 -1.24 14.54 11.20
C PRO A 290 0.25 14.35 11.53
N CYS A 291 0.88 15.26 12.26
CA CYS A 291 2.28 15.08 12.66
C CYS A 291 2.44 13.87 13.60
N LEU A 292 1.54 13.71 14.56
CA LEU A 292 1.58 12.59 15.50
C LEU A 292 1.24 11.27 14.83
N GLU A 293 0.34 11.28 13.85
CA GLU A 293 0.02 10.10 13.07
C GLU A 293 1.20 9.62 12.21
N TYR A 294 1.96 10.54 11.60
CA TYR A 294 3.17 10.16 10.87
C TYR A 294 4.21 9.56 11.81
N ILE A 295 4.32 10.08 13.03
CA ILE A 295 5.20 9.49 14.04
C ILE A 295 4.73 8.07 14.38
N LYS A 296 3.42 7.87 14.63
CA LYS A 296 2.82 6.58 14.97
C LYS A 296 2.95 5.52 13.87
N TYR A 297 2.67 5.87 12.62
CA TYR A 297 2.52 4.90 11.53
C TYR A 297 3.76 4.80 10.63
N ILE A 298 4.68 5.76 10.70
CA ILE A 298 5.92 5.75 9.90
C ILE A 298 7.15 5.68 10.81
N VAL A 299 7.37 6.69 11.65
CA VAL A 299 8.63 6.83 12.38
C VAL A 299 8.84 5.71 13.40
N PHE A 300 7.87 5.44 14.26
CA PHE A 300 7.97 4.37 15.25
C PHE A 300 8.13 2.99 14.62
N PRO A 301 7.32 2.59 13.62
CA PRO A 301 7.50 1.30 12.96
C PRO A 301 8.82 1.17 12.19
N TRP A 302 9.43 2.28 11.77
CA TRP A 302 10.69 2.29 11.04
C TRP A 302 11.92 2.26 11.95
N PHE A 303 11.98 3.15 12.94
CA PHE A 303 13.15 3.30 13.82
C PHE A 303 13.00 2.63 15.20
N GLY A 304 11.78 2.26 15.59
CA GLY A 304 11.47 1.80 16.96
C GLY A 304 11.46 2.91 18.02
N ARG A 305 11.77 4.15 17.64
CA ARG A 305 11.86 5.31 18.53
C ARG A 305 11.65 6.62 17.77
N PHE A 306 11.41 7.69 18.52
CA PHE A 306 11.38 9.06 17.98
C PHE A 306 12.30 9.98 18.80
N GLU A 307 13.27 10.61 18.14
CA GLU A 307 14.24 11.50 18.77
C GLU A 307 13.88 12.97 18.55
N VAL A 308 13.72 13.72 19.64
CA VAL A 308 13.49 15.16 19.61
C VAL A 308 14.73 15.87 20.14
N VAL A 309 15.43 16.57 19.25
CA VAL A 309 16.59 17.41 19.58
C VAL A 309 16.11 18.84 19.82
N ARG A 310 16.30 19.35 21.03
CA ARG A 310 15.85 20.69 21.42
C ARG A 310 16.80 21.30 22.45
N LYS A 311 16.74 22.63 22.58
CA LYS A 311 17.61 23.36 23.51
C LYS A 311 17.31 22.96 24.96
N GLU A 312 18.30 23.07 25.84
CA GLU A 312 18.15 22.81 27.29
C GLU A 312 16.98 23.59 27.91
N ILE A 313 16.81 24.86 27.52
CA ILE A 313 15.70 25.72 27.98
C ILE A 313 14.31 25.18 27.60
N ASN A 314 14.22 24.32 26.58
CA ASN A 314 12.99 23.65 26.13
C ASN A 314 12.89 22.21 26.68
N GLY A 315 13.70 21.84 27.68
CA GLY A 315 13.68 20.51 28.30
C GLY A 315 14.66 19.50 27.71
N GLY A 316 15.67 19.95 26.95
CA GLY A 316 16.78 19.13 26.45
C GLY A 316 16.37 18.02 25.46
N ASN A 317 17.37 17.33 24.91
CA ASN A 317 17.12 16.22 23.99
C ASN A 317 16.32 15.10 24.68
N LYS A 318 15.30 14.57 24.01
CA LYS A 318 14.48 13.46 24.53
C LYS A 318 14.25 12.42 23.44
N THR A 319 14.36 11.15 23.82
CA THR A 319 13.99 10.00 22.96
C THR A 319 12.72 9.37 23.50
N PHE A 320 11.72 9.23 22.64
CA PHE A 320 10.46 8.55 22.93
C PHE A 320 10.54 7.13 22.40
N THR A 321 10.20 6.15 23.24
CA THR A 321 10.21 4.72 22.87
C THR A 321 8.82 4.15 22.61
N SER A 322 7.78 4.91 22.96
CA SER A 322 6.40 4.57 22.64
C SER A 322 5.56 5.80 22.32
N MET A 323 4.45 5.59 21.61
CA MET A 323 3.46 6.65 21.39
C MET A 323 2.82 7.14 22.69
N GLY A 324 2.70 6.28 23.71
CA GLY A 324 2.11 6.65 25.00
C GLY A 324 2.94 7.71 25.73
N GLU A 325 4.27 7.55 25.76
CA GLU A 325 5.19 8.56 26.30
C GLU A 325 5.09 9.88 25.54
N LEU A 326 5.03 9.82 24.21
CA LEU A 326 4.97 10.99 23.36
C LEU A 326 3.66 11.77 23.55
N ILE A 327 2.54 11.06 23.58
CA ILE A 327 1.20 11.63 23.78
C ILE A 327 1.12 12.34 25.13
N SER A 328 1.59 11.69 26.21
CA SER A 328 1.57 12.28 27.54
C SER A 328 2.36 13.60 27.62
N ASP A 329 3.56 13.63 27.04
CA ASP A 329 4.37 14.85 26.96
C ASP A 329 3.71 15.93 26.08
N TYR A 330 3.06 15.55 25.00
CA TYR A 330 2.42 16.48 24.07
C TYR A 330 1.16 17.12 24.69
N GLU A 331 0.29 16.34 25.32
CA GLU A 331 -0.95 16.78 25.97
C GLU A 331 -0.68 17.70 27.17
N THR A 332 0.35 17.39 27.95
CA THR A 332 0.77 18.25 29.08
C THR A 332 1.42 19.56 28.61
N GLY A 333 1.93 19.59 27.37
CA GLY A 333 2.70 20.69 26.80
C GLY A 333 4.19 20.64 27.12
N ALA A 334 4.67 19.55 27.71
CA ALA A 334 6.10 19.30 27.89
C ALA A 334 6.83 19.12 26.54
N LEU A 335 6.10 18.73 25.49
CA LEU A 335 6.57 18.67 24.11
C LEU A 335 5.77 19.64 23.24
N HIS A 336 6.46 20.62 22.63
CA HIS A 336 5.82 21.67 21.83
C HIS A 336 5.85 21.33 20.32
N PRO A 337 4.82 21.70 19.52
CA PRO A 337 4.82 21.50 18.07
C PRO A 337 6.07 22.01 17.34
N ALA A 338 6.68 23.08 17.85
CA ALA A 338 7.90 23.66 17.31
C ALA A 338 9.14 22.75 17.44
N ASP A 339 9.12 21.80 18.37
CA ASP A 339 10.16 20.78 18.51
C ASP A 339 9.77 19.50 17.75
N VAL A 340 8.47 19.14 17.74
CA VAL A 340 7.95 17.96 17.02
C VAL A 340 8.18 18.06 15.52
N LYS A 341 7.86 19.20 14.90
CA LYS A 341 7.92 19.35 13.44
C LYS A 341 9.34 19.19 12.88
N PRO A 342 10.40 19.86 13.42
CA PRO A 342 11.76 19.63 12.95
C PRO A 342 12.25 18.20 13.15
N ALA A 343 11.92 17.58 14.29
CA ALA A 343 12.28 16.19 14.58
C ALA A 343 11.60 15.22 13.59
N LEU A 344 10.31 15.41 13.32
CA LEU A 344 9.58 14.64 12.32
C LEU A 344 10.19 14.84 10.92
N ALA A 345 10.49 16.08 10.53
CA ALA A 345 11.07 16.35 9.22
C ALA A 345 12.43 15.68 9.04
N LYS A 346 13.29 15.73 10.06
CA LYS A 346 14.56 14.99 10.06
C LYS A 346 14.33 13.48 9.88
N ALA A 347 13.46 12.88 10.68
CA ALA A 347 13.17 11.45 10.60
C ALA A 347 12.62 11.04 9.22
N ILE A 348 11.67 11.79 8.65
CA ILE A 348 11.13 11.52 7.31
C ILE A 348 12.22 11.66 6.23
N ASN A 349 13.10 12.66 6.35
CA ASN A 349 14.20 12.83 5.40
C ASN A 349 15.19 11.66 5.43
N GLU A 350 15.52 11.14 6.62
CA GLU A 350 16.36 9.95 6.76
C GLU A 350 15.69 8.71 6.14
N ILE A 351 14.38 8.53 6.34
CA ILE A 351 13.60 7.43 5.76
C ILE A 351 13.57 7.49 4.23
N LEU A 352 13.43 8.69 3.65
CA LEU A 352 13.38 8.88 2.21
C LEU A 352 14.76 8.88 1.53
N GLN A 353 15.84 8.96 2.29
CA GLN A 353 17.19 9.07 1.74
C GLN A 353 17.57 7.91 0.81
N PRO A 354 17.33 6.63 1.14
CA PRO A 354 17.62 5.51 0.23
C PRO A 354 16.90 5.61 -1.12
N VAL A 355 15.67 6.14 -1.12
CA VAL A 355 14.90 6.36 -2.36
C VAL A 355 15.53 7.46 -3.20
N ARG A 356 15.91 8.58 -2.57
CA ARG A 356 16.61 9.68 -3.28
C ARG A 356 17.93 9.21 -3.87
N ASP A 357 18.71 8.46 -3.11
CA ASP A 357 20.00 7.92 -3.55
C ASP A 357 19.81 6.97 -4.73
N HIS A 358 18.81 6.10 -4.71
CA HIS A 358 18.48 5.21 -5.83
C HIS A 358 18.21 5.99 -7.12
N PHE A 359 17.32 6.99 -7.07
CA PHE A 359 16.98 7.80 -8.25
C PHE A 359 18.10 8.75 -8.69
N ASN A 360 19.09 9.03 -7.84
CA ASN A 360 20.27 9.82 -8.22
C ASN A 360 21.37 8.97 -8.85
N ASN A 361 21.56 7.75 -8.34
CA ASN A 361 22.69 6.88 -8.68
C ASN A 361 22.36 5.84 -9.76
N ASN A 362 21.08 5.51 -9.97
CA ASN A 362 20.64 4.62 -11.05
C ASN A 362 20.10 5.44 -12.24
N ASN A 363 20.79 5.39 -13.38
CA ASN A 363 20.43 6.16 -14.57
C ASN A 363 19.04 5.80 -15.12
N GLU A 364 18.66 4.52 -15.11
CA GLU A 364 17.35 4.09 -15.61
C GLU A 364 16.22 4.61 -14.70
N ALA A 365 16.38 4.44 -13.38
CA ALA A 365 15.45 4.97 -12.40
C ALA A 365 15.33 6.50 -12.53
N LYS A 366 16.46 7.21 -12.70
CA LYS A 366 16.49 8.66 -12.90
C LYS A 366 15.71 9.12 -14.13
N VAL A 367 15.90 8.44 -15.26
CA VAL A 367 15.14 8.72 -16.50
C VAL A 367 13.66 8.48 -16.27
N LEU A 368 13.32 7.40 -15.58
CA LEU A 368 11.95 7.03 -15.26
C LEU A 368 11.27 8.10 -14.39
N LEU A 369 11.93 8.57 -13.32
CA LEU A 369 11.43 9.64 -12.46
C LEU A 369 11.24 10.95 -13.23
N ASN A 370 12.24 11.36 -14.02
CA ASN A 370 12.16 12.57 -14.83
C ASN A 370 11.02 12.52 -15.85
N THR A 371 10.72 11.32 -16.36
CA THR A 371 9.59 11.10 -17.27
C THR A 371 8.27 11.24 -16.53
N VAL A 372 8.11 10.60 -15.36
CA VAL A 372 6.89 10.69 -14.55
C VAL A 372 6.63 12.13 -14.08
N LYS A 373 7.65 12.90 -13.69
CA LYS A 373 7.49 14.31 -13.30
C LYS A 373 6.94 15.21 -14.43
N LYS A 374 7.12 14.82 -15.70
CA LYS A 374 6.59 15.56 -16.86
C LYS A 374 5.13 15.21 -17.16
N TYR A 375 4.59 14.12 -16.60
CA TYR A 375 3.22 13.73 -16.86
C TYR A 375 2.25 14.61 -16.07
N ARG A 376 1.21 15.07 -16.75
CA ARG A 376 0.08 15.75 -16.11
C ARG A 376 -0.78 14.71 -15.41
N VAL A 377 -0.95 14.86 -14.10
CA VAL A 377 -1.89 14.04 -13.32
C VAL A 377 -3.32 14.41 -13.74
N THR A 378 -4.11 13.42 -14.14
CA THR A 378 -5.55 13.56 -14.41
C THR A 378 -6.32 12.90 -13.28
N ASN A 379 -7.40 13.55 -12.82
CA ASN A 379 -8.22 13.09 -11.70
C ASN A 379 -9.39 12.21 -12.14
#